data_AF-A0A352STQ6-F1
#
_entry.id   AF-A0A352STQ6-F1
#
_cell.length_a   1.000
_cell.length_b   1.000
_cell.length_c   1.000
_cell.angle_alpha   90.00
_cell.angle_beta   90.00
_cell.angle_gamma   90.00
#
_symmetry.space_group_name_H-M   'P 1'
#
loop_
_entity.id
_entity.type
_entity.pdbx_description
1 polymer ?
#
loop_
_entity_poly.entity_id
_entity_poly.type
_entity_poly.pdbx_seq_one_letter_code
_entity_poly.pdbx_strand_id
1 'polypeptide(L)'
;FTYPLPPDFIGLSFLKQLILELSIDPSPLYAPVSQADFDAVTAPLWIWLEDVTPYLWRGGKSYPANYPALRQLLADAEIDIAMAFNPADASAAIARGELQPTVRTYIHDGGTLANVHFLAIPFNASAADAAKVVANFLLSPAAQIRKADPRIWGDPTVLARHRLDPADKAALDALPRGVATLGEADLTRTLAEPHPSWMPAIEAEWKRRYGSGN
;
A
#
# COMPACT_ATOMS: atom_id res chain seq x y z
N PHE A 1 6.90 -10.26 -12.85
CA PHE A 1 6.32 -9.72 -11.61
C PHE A 1 5.19 -10.62 -11.12
N THR A 2 4.65 -10.38 -9.92
CA THR A 2 3.43 -11.01 -9.39
C THR A 2 2.85 -10.16 -8.26
N TYR A 3 1.73 -10.57 -7.68
CA TYR A 3 1.08 -9.94 -6.53
C TYR A 3 0.68 -10.98 -5.47
N PRO A 4 0.53 -10.61 -4.18
CA PRO A 4 0.11 -11.57 -3.17
C PRO A 4 -1.29 -12.13 -3.42
N LEU A 5 -1.49 -13.39 -3.04
CA LEU A 5 -2.75 -14.10 -3.24
C LEU A 5 -3.89 -13.42 -2.46
N PRO A 6 -4.99 -12.95 -3.10
CA PRO A 6 -6.20 -12.56 -2.38
C PRO A 6 -6.67 -13.69 -1.46
N PRO A 7 -7.05 -13.41 -0.19
CA PRO A 7 -7.48 -12.10 0.33
C PRO A 7 -6.36 -11.25 0.97
N ASP A 8 -5.09 -11.51 0.68
CA ASP A 8 -4.00 -10.65 1.18
C ASP A 8 -4.24 -9.18 0.81
N PHE A 9 -3.99 -8.30 1.79
CA PHE A 9 -4.27 -6.88 1.67
C PHE A 9 -3.51 -6.20 0.52
N ILE A 10 -2.25 -6.59 0.27
CA ILE A 10 -1.46 -6.04 -0.85
C ILE A 10 -2.00 -6.57 -2.17
N GLY A 11 -2.38 -7.85 -2.22
CA GLY A 11 -3.04 -8.46 -3.38
C GLY A 11 -4.31 -7.71 -3.76
N LEU A 12 -5.22 -7.49 -2.80
CA LEU A 12 -6.45 -6.74 -3.03
C LEU A 12 -6.18 -5.27 -3.39
N SER A 13 -5.15 -4.67 -2.81
CA SER A 13 -4.77 -3.29 -3.14
C SER A 13 -4.21 -3.15 -4.56
N PHE A 14 -3.49 -4.15 -5.04
CA PHE A 14 -3.08 -4.22 -6.44
C PHE A 14 -4.28 -4.27 -7.39
N LEU A 15 -5.30 -5.09 -7.07
CA LEU A 15 -6.54 -5.13 -7.87
C LEU A 15 -7.27 -3.78 -7.88
N LYS A 16 -7.30 -3.08 -6.74
CA LYS A 16 -7.86 -1.72 -6.64
C LYS A 16 -7.06 -0.69 -7.44
N GLN A 17 -5.72 -0.77 -7.42
CA GLN A 17 -4.86 0.08 -8.25
C GLN A 17 -5.20 -0.12 -9.74
N LEU A 18 -5.26 -1.37 -10.18
CA LEU A 18 -5.52 -1.70 -11.58
C LEU A 18 -6.90 -1.24 -12.05
N ILE A 19 -7.96 -1.47 -11.26
CA ILE A 19 -9.29 -1.02 -11.68
C ILE A 19 -9.35 0.51 -11.78
N LEU A 20 -8.67 1.25 -10.90
CA LEU A 20 -8.59 2.71 -10.99
C LEU A 20 -7.86 3.18 -12.25
N GLU A 21 -6.80 2.47 -12.67
CA GLU A 21 -6.04 2.82 -13.88
C GLU A 21 -6.69 2.39 -15.18
N LEU A 22 -7.41 1.27 -15.17
CA LEU A 22 -8.05 0.68 -16.35
C LEU A 22 -9.47 1.23 -16.58
N SER A 23 -10.11 1.81 -15.56
CA SER A 23 -11.43 2.43 -15.71
C SER A 23 -11.36 3.72 -16.52
N ILE A 24 -12.22 3.83 -17.53
CA ILE A 24 -12.43 5.09 -18.28
C ILE A 24 -13.06 6.15 -17.36
N ASP A 25 -14.00 5.73 -16.50
CA ASP A 25 -14.60 6.56 -15.46
C ASP A 25 -14.54 5.82 -14.11
N PRO A 26 -13.70 6.26 -13.15
CA PRO A 26 -13.61 5.65 -11.83
C PRO A 26 -14.72 6.15 -10.87
N SER A 27 -15.58 7.10 -11.27
CA SER A 27 -16.59 7.69 -10.37
C SER A 27 -17.48 6.68 -9.63
N PRO A 28 -17.90 5.54 -10.22
CA PRO A 28 -18.73 4.55 -9.50
C PRO A 28 -17.98 3.86 -8.35
N LEU A 29 -16.65 3.78 -8.42
CA LEU A 29 -15.82 3.14 -7.39
C LEU A 29 -15.89 3.87 -6.06
N TYR A 30 -16.33 5.14 -6.05
CA TYR A 30 -16.43 5.98 -4.85
C TYR A 30 -17.82 5.98 -4.20
N ALA A 31 -18.77 5.21 -4.74
CA ALA A 31 -20.08 4.95 -4.15
C ALA A 31 -20.20 3.47 -3.75
N PRO A 32 -21.18 3.09 -2.91
CA PRO A 32 -21.43 1.69 -2.60
C PRO A 32 -21.60 0.86 -3.87
N VAL A 33 -20.90 -0.28 -3.96
CA VAL A 33 -20.97 -1.21 -5.10
C VAL A 33 -22.40 -1.56 -5.55
N SER A 34 -23.36 -1.61 -4.62
CA SER A 34 -24.78 -1.89 -4.90
C SER A 34 -25.48 -0.80 -5.74
N GLN A 35 -24.85 0.37 -5.90
CA GLN A 35 -25.35 1.49 -6.71
C GLN A 35 -24.67 1.54 -8.10
N ALA A 36 -23.76 0.61 -8.38
CA ALA A 36 -23.01 0.54 -9.62
C ALA A 36 -23.33 -0.74 -10.38
N ASP A 37 -23.09 -0.71 -11.70
CA ASP A 37 -23.00 -1.91 -12.51
C ASP A 37 -21.62 -2.56 -12.28
N PHE A 38 -21.55 -3.52 -11.37
CA PHE A 38 -20.30 -4.17 -10.97
C PHE A 38 -19.58 -4.83 -12.16
N ASP A 39 -20.32 -5.50 -13.03
CA ASP A 39 -19.75 -6.23 -14.16
C ASP A 39 -19.16 -5.25 -15.18
N ALA A 40 -19.89 -4.17 -15.50
CA ALA A 40 -19.39 -3.15 -16.42
C ALA A 40 -18.15 -2.42 -15.86
N VAL A 41 -18.17 -2.05 -14.57
CA VAL A 41 -17.06 -1.30 -13.94
C VAL A 41 -15.80 -2.17 -13.80
N THR A 42 -15.94 -3.46 -13.51
CA THR A 42 -14.78 -4.35 -13.27
C THR A 42 -14.31 -5.12 -14.50
N ALA A 43 -15.08 -5.12 -15.60
CA ALA A 43 -14.70 -5.81 -16.84
C ALA A 43 -13.27 -5.50 -17.32
N PRO A 44 -12.78 -4.25 -17.34
CA PRO A 44 -11.40 -3.95 -17.77
C PRO A 44 -10.33 -4.65 -16.90
N LEU A 45 -10.55 -4.75 -15.58
CA LEU A 45 -9.65 -5.45 -14.67
C LEU A 45 -9.52 -6.93 -15.04
N TRP A 46 -10.65 -7.60 -15.27
CA TRP A 46 -10.65 -9.05 -15.56
C TRP A 46 -10.04 -9.36 -16.93
N ILE A 47 -10.36 -8.55 -17.94
CA ILE A 47 -9.75 -8.67 -19.28
C ILE A 47 -8.22 -8.54 -19.17
N TRP A 48 -7.74 -7.54 -18.43
CA TRP A 48 -6.31 -7.34 -18.24
C TRP A 48 -5.66 -8.48 -17.45
N LEU A 49 -6.32 -8.99 -16.41
CA LEU A 49 -5.82 -10.12 -15.63
C LEU A 49 -5.72 -11.39 -16.48
N GLU A 50 -6.70 -11.68 -17.32
CA GLU A 50 -6.67 -12.84 -18.23
C GLU A 50 -5.50 -12.75 -19.22
N ASP A 51 -5.24 -11.57 -19.78
CA ASP A 51 -4.11 -11.34 -20.70
C ASP A 51 -2.75 -11.46 -20.02
N VAL A 52 -2.61 -10.92 -18.80
CA VAL A 52 -1.32 -10.88 -18.10
C VAL A 52 -0.96 -12.17 -17.36
N THR A 53 -1.95 -12.97 -16.96
CA THR A 53 -1.77 -14.16 -16.11
C THR A 53 -0.66 -15.11 -16.60
N PRO A 54 -0.55 -15.43 -17.91
CA PRO A 54 0.53 -16.28 -18.42
C PRO A 54 1.94 -15.74 -18.20
N TYR A 55 2.09 -14.42 -18.02
CA TYR A 55 3.38 -13.73 -17.83
C TYR A 55 3.70 -13.45 -16.35
N LEU A 56 2.77 -13.73 -15.44
CA LEU A 56 3.04 -13.63 -14.01
C LEU A 56 4.07 -14.68 -13.59
N TRP A 57 4.71 -14.45 -12.44
CA TRP A 57 5.59 -15.43 -11.82
C TRP A 57 4.95 -16.82 -11.79
N ARG A 58 5.70 -17.83 -12.24
CA ARG A 58 5.22 -19.22 -12.42
C ARG A 58 3.94 -19.35 -13.29
N GLY A 59 3.76 -18.45 -14.26
CA GLY A 59 2.62 -18.44 -15.17
C GLY A 59 1.27 -18.23 -14.47
N GLY A 60 1.27 -17.50 -13.34
CA GLY A 60 0.06 -17.22 -12.56
C GLY A 60 -0.54 -18.44 -11.85
N LYS A 61 0.19 -19.56 -11.77
CA LYS A 61 -0.22 -20.78 -11.05
C LYS A 61 0.14 -20.75 -9.56
N SER A 62 0.91 -19.75 -9.15
CA SER A 62 1.35 -19.59 -7.77
C SER A 62 1.53 -18.11 -7.49
N TYR A 63 1.15 -17.72 -6.27
CA TYR A 63 1.21 -16.34 -5.80
C TYR A 63 1.90 -16.33 -4.43
N PRO A 64 2.72 -15.31 -4.11
CA PRO A 64 3.26 -15.17 -2.77
C PRO A 64 2.13 -15.02 -1.75
N ALA A 65 2.33 -15.53 -0.54
CA ALA A 65 1.28 -15.54 0.47
C ALA A 65 0.97 -14.15 1.06
N ASN A 66 1.94 -13.23 1.02
CA ASN A 66 1.85 -11.92 1.66
C ASN A 66 2.98 -10.98 1.21
N TYR A 67 2.98 -9.80 1.83
CA TYR A 67 3.93 -8.72 1.57
C TYR A 67 5.43 -9.10 1.75
N PRO A 68 5.88 -9.68 2.89
CA PRO A 68 7.26 -10.19 3.00
C PRO A 68 7.64 -11.23 1.95
N ALA A 69 6.74 -12.17 1.64
CA ALA A 69 7.01 -13.20 0.63
C ALA A 69 7.20 -12.59 -0.77
N LEU A 70 6.42 -11.57 -1.14
CA LEU A 70 6.62 -10.83 -2.37
C LEU A 70 7.99 -10.14 -2.41
N ARG A 71 8.41 -9.50 -1.31
CA ARG A 71 9.73 -8.86 -1.22
C ARG A 71 10.87 -9.87 -1.33
N GLN A 72 10.69 -11.06 -0.76
CA GLN A 72 11.67 -12.15 -0.89
C GLN A 72 11.85 -12.56 -2.36
N LEU A 73 10.77 -12.67 -3.15
CA LEU A 73 10.88 -12.95 -4.58
C LEU A 73 11.70 -11.89 -5.33
N LEU A 74 11.55 -10.60 -4.96
CA LEU A 74 12.36 -9.53 -5.51
C LEU A 74 13.83 -9.65 -5.09
N ALA A 75 14.08 -10.01 -3.82
CA ALA A 75 15.43 -10.23 -3.29
C ALA A 75 16.17 -11.37 -4.03
N ASP A 76 15.44 -12.44 -4.33
CA ASP A 76 15.93 -13.64 -5.03
C ASP A 76 15.97 -13.46 -6.55
N ALA A 77 15.62 -12.27 -7.06
CA ALA A 77 15.53 -11.96 -8.49
C ALA A 77 14.58 -12.88 -9.28
N GLU A 78 13.56 -13.45 -8.61
CA GLU A 78 12.48 -14.22 -9.27
C GLU A 78 11.45 -13.30 -9.95
N ILE A 79 11.40 -12.02 -9.55
CA ILE A 79 10.57 -10.97 -10.14
C ILE A 79 11.34 -9.65 -10.19
N ASP A 80 11.04 -8.81 -11.19
CA ASP A 80 11.67 -7.49 -11.34
C ASP A 80 10.93 -6.35 -10.62
N ILE A 81 9.64 -6.55 -10.33
CA ILE A 81 8.75 -5.54 -9.74
C ILE A 81 8.00 -6.16 -8.57
N ALA A 82 8.04 -5.46 -7.44
CA ALA A 82 7.21 -5.70 -6.27
C ALA A 82 6.46 -4.41 -5.90
N MET A 83 5.39 -4.56 -5.14
CA MET A 83 4.64 -3.43 -4.58
C MET A 83 5.16 -3.13 -3.19
N ALA A 84 5.00 -1.88 -2.72
CA ALA A 84 5.28 -1.48 -1.35
C ALA A 84 4.29 -0.39 -0.90
N PHE A 85 3.75 -0.52 0.32
CA PHE A 85 2.85 0.49 0.90
C PHE A 85 3.58 1.52 1.76
N ASN A 86 4.72 1.15 2.35
CA ASN A 86 5.57 2.08 3.07
C ASN A 86 6.64 2.64 2.11
N PRO A 87 6.69 3.96 1.87
CA PRO A 87 7.69 4.58 0.98
C PRO A 87 9.14 4.33 1.35
N ALA A 88 9.42 4.02 2.62
CA ALA A 88 10.75 3.71 3.12
C ALA A 88 11.13 2.22 3.03
N ASP A 89 10.18 1.33 2.70
CA ASP A 89 10.38 -0.12 2.83
C ASP A 89 11.59 -0.64 2.04
N ALA A 90 11.70 -0.24 0.77
CA ALA A 90 12.80 -0.67 -0.10
C ALA A 90 14.16 -0.21 0.47
N SER A 91 14.26 1.05 0.89
CA SER A 91 15.48 1.58 1.52
C SER A 91 15.84 0.88 2.82
N ALA A 92 14.84 0.61 3.66
CA ALA A 92 15.03 -0.08 4.93
C ALA A 92 15.48 -1.54 4.69
N ALA A 93 14.91 -2.21 3.69
CA ALA A 93 15.32 -3.56 3.30
C ALA A 93 16.73 -3.59 2.71
N ILE A 94 17.13 -2.60 1.89
CA ILE A 94 18.51 -2.44 1.42
C ILE A 94 19.46 -2.26 2.61
N ALA A 95 19.12 -1.40 3.58
CA ALA A 95 19.94 -1.16 4.77
C ALA A 95 20.12 -2.41 5.65
N ARG A 96 19.15 -3.33 5.64
CA ARG A 96 19.23 -4.64 6.32
C ARG A 96 19.90 -5.73 5.49
N GLY A 97 20.29 -5.45 4.24
CA GLY A 97 20.87 -6.43 3.32
C GLY A 97 19.86 -7.42 2.74
N GLU A 98 18.56 -7.12 2.84
CA GLU A 98 17.48 -7.96 2.29
C GLU A 98 17.25 -7.70 0.80
N LEU A 99 17.54 -6.49 0.32
CA LEU A 99 17.41 -6.11 -1.09
C LEU A 99 18.73 -5.60 -1.65
N GLN A 100 18.91 -5.80 -2.96
CA GLN A 100 20.08 -5.32 -3.68
C GLN A 100 20.13 -3.78 -3.69
N PRO A 101 21.32 -3.15 -3.59
CA PRO A 101 21.46 -1.69 -3.61
C PRO A 101 20.99 -1.01 -4.90
N THR A 102 20.73 -1.78 -5.96
CA THR A 102 20.22 -1.31 -7.25
C THR A 102 18.70 -1.13 -7.29
N VAL A 103 17.96 -1.69 -6.33
CA VAL A 103 16.50 -1.55 -6.27
C VAL A 103 16.11 -0.09 -6.09
N ARG A 104 15.12 0.37 -6.86
CA ARG A 104 14.54 1.71 -6.79
C ARG A 104 13.02 1.62 -6.74
N THR A 105 12.41 2.61 -6.12
CA THR A 105 10.96 2.78 -6.09
C THR A 105 10.54 3.79 -7.15
N TYR A 106 9.30 3.65 -7.60
CA TYR A 106 8.65 4.60 -8.50
C TYR A 106 7.15 4.62 -8.19
N ILE A 107 6.47 5.64 -8.69
CA ILE A 107 5.02 5.76 -8.68
C ILE A 107 4.51 5.75 -10.12
N HIS A 108 3.29 5.28 -10.34
CA HIS A 108 2.69 5.26 -11.66
C HIS A 108 2.35 6.67 -12.15
N ASP A 109 2.25 6.86 -13.46
CA ASP A 109 1.85 8.16 -14.04
C ASP A 109 0.39 8.54 -13.72
N GLY A 110 -0.49 7.57 -13.49
CA GLY A 110 -1.83 7.84 -12.95
C GLY A 110 -1.81 8.26 -11.47
N GLY A 111 -0.67 8.15 -10.79
CA GLY A 111 -0.59 8.11 -9.33
C GLY A 111 -0.81 6.71 -8.77
N THR A 112 -0.54 6.54 -7.48
CA THR A 112 -0.70 5.26 -6.78
C THR A 112 -1.71 5.37 -5.65
N LEU A 113 -2.42 4.29 -5.39
CA LEU A 113 -3.33 4.13 -4.28
C LEU A 113 -2.61 4.45 -2.98
N ALA A 114 -3.15 5.42 -2.25
CA ALA A 114 -2.66 5.81 -0.95
C ALA A 114 -3.71 5.51 0.09
N ASN A 115 -3.25 4.99 1.23
CA ASN A 115 -4.07 4.89 2.42
C ASN A 115 -3.35 5.50 3.61
N VAL A 116 -4.10 5.67 4.69
CA VAL A 116 -3.57 6.10 5.97
C VAL A 116 -3.98 5.08 7.01
N HIS A 117 -3.10 4.86 7.99
CA HIS A 117 -3.42 4.04 9.14
C HIS A 117 -4.23 4.85 10.16
N PHE A 118 -5.27 4.24 10.71
CA PHE A 118 -6.10 4.86 11.75
C PHE A 118 -5.81 4.19 13.11
N LEU A 119 -5.80 5.01 14.15
CA LEU A 119 -5.79 4.54 15.53
C LEU A 119 -7.19 4.72 16.11
N ALA A 120 -7.80 3.65 16.60
CA ALA A 120 -9.15 3.66 17.16
C ALA A 120 -9.18 3.13 18.60
N ILE A 121 -10.12 3.63 19.40
CA ILE A 121 -10.42 3.13 20.74
C ILE A 121 -11.76 2.39 20.64
N PRO A 122 -11.82 1.06 20.87
CA PRO A 122 -13.07 0.32 20.85
C PRO A 122 -14.09 0.88 21.86
N PHE A 123 -15.38 0.83 21.51
CA PHE A 123 -16.44 1.35 22.39
C PHE A 123 -16.50 0.65 23.76
N ASN A 124 -15.99 -0.58 23.86
CA ASN A 124 -15.94 -1.41 25.06
C ASN A 124 -14.53 -1.47 25.71
N ALA A 125 -13.63 -0.54 25.38
CA ALA A 125 -12.30 -0.48 25.99
C ALA A 125 -12.40 -0.29 27.52
N SER A 126 -11.79 -1.20 28.28
CA SER A 126 -11.81 -1.16 29.76
C SER A 126 -11.10 0.05 30.37
N ALA A 127 -10.24 0.73 29.58
CA ALA A 127 -9.48 1.89 30.00
C ALA A 127 -9.45 2.98 28.90
N ALA A 128 -10.62 3.45 28.48
CA ALA A 128 -10.76 4.41 27.38
C ALA A 128 -9.95 5.71 27.57
N ASP A 129 -9.93 6.27 28.79
CA ASP A 129 -9.19 7.52 29.04
C ASP A 129 -7.67 7.31 29.00
N ALA A 130 -7.17 6.18 29.49
CA ALA A 130 -5.76 5.83 29.34
C ALA A 130 -5.39 5.62 27.87
N ALA A 131 -6.26 4.98 27.08
CA ALA A 131 -6.06 4.80 25.65
C ALA A 131 -5.95 6.14 24.90
N LYS A 132 -6.74 7.16 25.28
CA LYS A 132 -6.62 8.53 24.72
C LYS A 132 -5.26 9.15 25.01
N VAL A 133 -4.68 8.93 26.20
CA VAL A 133 -3.33 9.42 26.54
C VAL A 133 -2.28 8.80 25.62
N VAL A 134 -2.37 7.50 25.35
CA VAL A 134 -1.48 6.82 24.41
C VAL A 134 -1.66 7.35 22.99
N ALA A 135 -2.90 7.52 22.53
CA ALA A 135 -3.19 8.10 21.21
C ALA A 135 -2.60 9.51 21.06
N ASN A 136 -2.73 10.35 22.09
CA ASN A 136 -2.13 11.68 22.10
C ASN A 136 -0.59 11.63 22.07
N PHE A 137 0.03 10.71 22.81
CA PHE A 137 1.48 10.50 22.75
C PHE A 137 1.94 10.06 21.36
N LEU A 138 1.23 9.13 20.71
CA LEU A 138 1.57 8.66 19.36
C LEU A 138 1.47 9.77 18.32
N LEU A 139 0.66 10.81 18.56
CA LEU A 139 0.59 12.03 17.74
C LEU A 139 1.59 13.12 18.16
N SER A 140 2.46 12.88 19.15
CA SER A 140 3.49 13.86 19.52
C SER A 140 4.58 13.95 18.44
N PRO A 141 5.25 15.12 18.28
CA PRO A 141 6.39 15.26 17.37
C PRO A 141 7.49 14.23 17.65
N ALA A 142 7.84 13.99 18.92
CA ALA A 142 8.86 13.02 19.29
C ALA A 142 8.52 11.59 18.81
N ALA A 143 7.28 11.14 19.00
CA ALA A 143 6.85 9.83 18.53
C ALA A 143 6.85 9.75 16.99
N GLN A 144 6.40 10.81 16.33
CA GLN A 144 6.29 10.85 14.86
C GLN A 144 7.65 10.97 14.16
N ILE A 145 8.60 11.73 14.72
CA ILE A 145 10.00 11.77 14.25
C ILE A 145 10.63 10.39 14.40
N ARG A 146 10.44 9.72 15.54
CA ARG A 146 10.94 8.36 15.75
C ARG A 146 10.33 7.36 14.77
N LYS A 147 9.03 7.48 14.48
CA LYS A 147 8.33 6.65 13.50
C LYS A 147 8.88 6.85 12.09
N ALA A 148 9.11 8.11 11.70
CA ALA A 148 9.61 8.46 10.37
C ALA A 148 11.07 8.07 10.14
N ASP A 149 11.84 7.76 11.19
CA ASP A 149 13.23 7.31 11.04
C ASP A 149 13.29 5.92 10.37
N PRO A 150 13.87 5.79 9.16
CA PRO A 150 13.92 4.53 8.43
C PRO A 150 14.82 3.47 9.09
N ARG A 151 15.66 3.87 10.05
CA ARG A 151 16.45 2.93 10.86
C ARG A 151 15.58 2.22 11.91
N ILE A 152 14.35 2.69 12.14
CA ILE A 152 13.43 2.16 13.15
C ILE A 152 12.16 1.62 12.49
N TRP A 153 11.39 2.48 11.82
CA TRP A 153 10.15 2.10 11.15
C TRP A 153 10.07 2.72 9.75
N GLY A 154 10.34 4.03 9.61
CA GLY A 154 10.38 4.72 8.33
C GLY A 154 9.02 5.13 7.77
N ASP A 155 7.95 4.93 8.52
CA ASP A 155 6.60 5.34 8.10
C ASP A 155 6.44 6.87 8.27
N PRO A 156 6.07 7.63 7.21
CA PRO A 156 6.03 9.09 7.25
C PRO A 156 5.18 9.66 8.38
N THR A 157 5.53 10.86 8.84
CA THR A 157 4.74 11.57 9.86
C THR A 157 3.35 11.92 9.34
N VAL A 158 2.34 11.84 10.22
CA VAL A 158 0.99 12.34 9.95
C VAL A 158 0.77 13.80 10.40
N LEU A 159 1.81 14.43 10.96
CA LEU A 159 1.71 15.79 11.49
C LEU A 159 1.74 16.82 10.37
N ALA A 160 0.91 17.84 10.50
CA ALA A 160 0.95 18.99 9.62
C ALA A 160 2.26 19.76 9.83
N ARG A 161 3.22 19.60 8.91
CA ARG A 161 4.59 20.17 9.02
C ARG A 161 4.61 21.69 9.27
N HIS A 162 3.62 22.43 8.76
CA HIS A 162 3.51 23.88 8.94
C HIS A 162 3.06 24.30 10.35
N ARG A 163 2.63 23.35 11.18
CA ARG A 163 2.21 23.57 12.58
C ARG A 163 3.26 23.11 13.59
N LEU A 164 4.39 22.57 13.13
CA LEU A 164 5.48 22.12 13.99
C LEU A 164 6.38 23.29 14.36
N ASP A 165 6.93 23.23 15.57
CA ASP A 165 7.97 24.14 16.00
C ASP A 165 9.24 23.95 15.15
N PRO A 166 10.09 24.99 15.00
CA PRO A 166 11.27 24.92 14.13
C PRO A 166 12.21 23.76 14.44
N ALA A 167 12.35 23.38 15.72
CA ALA A 167 13.21 22.28 16.14
C ALA A 167 12.69 20.92 15.65
N ASP A 168 11.39 20.65 15.79
CA ASP A 168 10.78 19.39 15.34
C ASP A 168 10.78 19.28 13.82
N LYS A 169 10.52 20.40 13.13
CA LYS A 169 10.63 20.45 11.67
C LYS A 169 12.06 20.14 11.21
N ALA A 170 13.07 20.77 11.82
CA ALA A 170 14.47 20.50 11.51
C ALA A 170 14.86 19.04 11.81
N ALA A 171 14.31 18.44 12.88
CA ALA A 171 14.54 17.04 13.22
C ALA A 171 13.97 16.08 12.16
N LEU A 172 12.76 16.36 11.64
CA LEU A 172 12.19 15.60 10.51
C LEU A 172 13.00 15.78 9.22
N ASP A 173 13.40 17.02 8.92
CA ASP A 173 14.21 17.36 7.72
C ASP A 173 15.59 16.69 7.75
N ALA A 174 16.14 16.46 8.95
CA ALA A 174 17.44 15.81 9.15
C ALA A 174 17.39 14.27 9.05
N LEU A 175 16.21 13.66 8.98
CA LEU A 175 16.10 12.21 8.84
C LEU A 175 16.71 11.76 7.51
N PRO A 176 17.50 10.67 7.50
CA PRO A 176 18.12 10.20 6.27
C PRO A 176 17.05 9.71 5.32
N ARG A 177 17.03 10.26 4.09
CA ARG A 177 16.25 9.67 3.01
C ARG A 177 17.06 8.52 2.42
N GLY A 178 16.51 7.31 2.47
CA GLY A 178 17.19 6.15 1.90
C GLY A 178 17.26 6.20 0.37
N VAL A 179 18.21 5.45 -0.21
CA VAL A 179 18.54 5.47 -1.65
C VAL A 179 17.37 5.09 -2.57
N ALA A 180 16.41 4.34 -2.05
CA ALA A 180 15.21 3.87 -2.75
C ALA A 180 13.93 4.49 -2.15
N THR A 181 14.02 5.63 -1.48
CA THR A 181 12.87 6.36 -0.95
C THR A 181 12.65 7.61 -1.77
N LEU A 182 11.45 7.74 -2.32
CA LEU A 182 11.05 8.89 -3.14
C LEU A 182 11.03 10.20 -2.33
N GLY A 183 11.13 11.33 -3.03
CA GLY A 183 10.97 12.64 -2.40
C GLY A 183 9.49 12.95 -2.11
N GLU A 184 9.24 13.93 -1.24
CA GLU A 184 7.86 14.34 -0.91
C GLU A 184 7.06 14.76 -2.14
N ALA A 185 7.71 15.45 -3.09
CA ALA A 185 7.08 15.89 -4.34
C ALA A 185 6.57 14.70 -5.17
N ASP A 186 7.32 13.60 -5.21
CA ASP A 186 6.93 12.39 -5.95
C ASP A 186 5.73 11.72 -5.27
N LEU A 187 5.68 11.73 -3.93
CA LEU A 187 4.61 11.09 -3.14
C LEU A 187 3.27 11.85 -3.15
N THR A 188 3.13 12.92 -3.93
CA THR A 188 1.90 13.71 -4.03
C THR A 188 0.86 13.15 -4.99
N ARG A 189 1.26 12.28 -5.93
CA ARG A 189 0.35 11.67 -6.92
C ARG A 189 -0.37 10.47 -6.33
N THR A 190 -1.36 10.76 -5.48
CA THR A 190 -2.11 9.74 -4.74
C THR A 190 -3.50 9.53 -5.29
N LEU A 191 -3.93 8.27 -5.39
CA LEU A 191 -5.30 7.88 -5.67
C LEU A 191 -6.02 7.52 -4.37
N ALA A 192 -7.27 7.96 -4.23
CA ALA A 192 -8.09 7.63 -3.08
C ALA A 192 -8.61 6.19 -3.15
N GLU A 193 -8.77 5.57 -1.98
CA GLU A 193 -9.41 4.27 -1.84
C GLU A 193 -10.85 4.27 -2.39
N PRO A 194 -11.23 3.25 -3.19
CA PRO A 194 -12.62 2.98 -3.51
C PRO A 194 -13.48 2.83 -2.25
N HIS A 195 -14.80 2.99 -2.41
CA HIS A 195 -15.75 2.79 -1.33
C HIS A 195 -15.56 1.38 -0.72
N PRO A 196 -15.57 1.21 0.62
CA PRO A 196 -15.18 -0.04 1.28
C PRO A 196 -15.96 -1.29 0.85
N SER A 197 -17.18 -1.14 0.31
CA SER A 197 -17.97 -2.27 -0.19
C SER A 197 -17.46 -2.89 -1.50
N TRP A 198 -16.56 -2.24 -2.23
CA TRP A 198 -15.96 -2.80 -3.45
C TRP A 198 -14.96 -3.92 -3.14
N MET A 199 -14.20 -3.80 -2.05
CA MET A 199 -13.13 -4.75 -1.75
C MET A 199 -13.65 -6.20 -1.56
N PRO A 200 -14.69 -6.47 -0.74
CA PRO A 200 -15.25 -7.81 -0.63
C PRO A 200 -15.86 -8.32 -1.95
N ALA A 201 -16.45 -7.45 -2.76
CA ALA A 201 -17.04 -7.83 -4.05
C ALA A 201 -15.97 -8.26 -5.06
N ILE A 202 -14.88 -7.49 -5.17
CA ILE A 202 -13.73 -7.81 -6.03
C ILE A 202 -13.06 -9.10 -5.57
N GLU A 203 -12.86 -9.29 -4.26
CA GLU A 203 -12.28 -10.52 -3.69
C GLU A 203 -13.13 -11.75 -4.05
N ALA A 204 -14.45 -11.67 -3.85
CA ALA A 204 -15.36 -12.75 -4.14
C ALA A 204 -15.34 -13.13 -5.63
N GLU A 205 -15.31 -12.13 -6.51
CA GLU A 205 -15.24 -12.36 -7.96
C GLU A 205 -13.89 -12.93 -8.41
N TRP A 206 -12.78 -12.43 -7.85
CA TRP A 206 -11.45 -13.02 -8.09
C TRP A 206 -11.43 -14.49 -7.68
N LYS A 207 -11.96 -14.82 -6.49
CA LYS A 207 -12.05 -16.20 -6.02
C LYS A 207 -12.94 -17.06 -6.90
N ARG A 208 -14.07 -16.52 -7.40
CA ARG A 208 -14.95 -17.24 -8.33
C ARG A 208 -14.23 -17.58 -9.64
N ARG A 209 -13.41 -16.65 -10.17
CA ARG A 209 -12.67 -16.80 -11.44
C ARG A 209 -11.45 -17.70 -11.32
N TYR A 210 -10.67 -17.55 -10.24
CA TYR A 210 -9.32 -18.13 -10.13
C TYR A 210 -9.16 -19.08 -8.93
N GLY A 211 -10.05 -19.05 -7.95
CA GLY A 211 -9.93 -19.81 -6.70
C GLY A 211 -10.15 -21.31 -6.81
N SER A 212 -10.55 -21.82 -7.97
CA SER A 212 -10.81 -23.25 -8.23
C SER A 212 -9.68 -23.95 -8.99
N GLY A 213 -8.54 -23.29 -9.20
CA GLY A 213 -7.51 -23.70 -10.17
C GLY A 213 -6.09 -23.89 -9.65
N ASN A 214 -5.91 -24.26 -8.37
CA ASN A 214 -4.63 -24.74 -7.84
C ASN A 214 -4.73 -26.19 -7.37
#